data_AF-A0A523Z983-F1
#
_entry.id   AF-A0A523Z983-F1
#
_cell.length_a   1.000
_cell.length_b   1.000
_cell.length_c   1.000
_cell.angle_alpha   90.00
_cell.angle_beta   90.00
_cell.angle_gamma   90.00
#
_symmetry.space_group_name_H-M   'P 1'
#
loop_
_entity.id
_entity.type
_entity.pdbx_description
1 polymer ?
#
loop_
_entity_poly.entity_id
_entity_poly.type
_entity_poly.pdbx_seq_one_letter_code
_entity_poly.pdbx_strand_id
1 'polypeptide(L)'
;MTLSRNKSKGTKTSSFGSPGRISHDASPFYNSRLYQGQQQEINSPHPENPIPEESLNCFHLKSSRDMSELPDYSVHLMVTSPPYNVQKEYDEDLTLEEYRDLLHVVFEETYRVLVTGGRACINVANLGRKPYLPLHALIIQDMLEIGFLMRGEIIWDKAASASPSTAWGSWQSASNPVLRDVHEYILVFSKESFSRKREGKQNTIQREPFLEWTKSIWTFPAVSAKRIGHPAPFPEELPRRLIDLYTFKNDVVLDPFCGSGTACLAAFRLGRQYIGYEINPQYKQLAEERLGDATEGDLLGQTATDET
;
A
#
# COMPACT_ATOMS: atom_id res chain seq x y z
N MET A 1 2.68 -17.55 49.32
CA MET A 1 4.11 -17.71 48.97
C MET A 1 4.29 -17.24 47.53
N THR A 2 4.94 -16.08 47.39
CA THR A 2 5.05 -15.31 46.15
C THR A 2 6.20 -15.86 45.31
N LEU A 3 5.92 -16.44 44.15
CA LEU A 3 6.96 -16.87 43.21
C LEU A 3 7.44 -15.66 42.39
N SER A 4 8.63 -15.18 42.74
CA SER A 4 9.40 -14.16 42.06
C SER A 4 9.69 -14.55 40.61
N ARG A 5 9.14 -13.80 39.63
CA ARG A 5 9.57 -13.85 38.23
C ARG A 5 10.93 -13.16 38.11
N ASN A 6 11.92 -13.91 37.64
CA ASN A 6 13.27 -13.43 37.35
C ASN A 6 13.23 -12.33 36.28
N LYS A 7 13.44 -11.07 36.67
CA LYS A 7 13.71 -9.96 35.73
C LYS A 7 15.17 -10.06 35.28
N SER A 8 15.37 -10.39 34.00
CA SER A 8 16.65 -10.25 33.33
C SER A 8 17.14 -8.79 33.42
N LYS A 9 18.38 -8.59 33.89
CA LYS A 9 19.02 -7.27 34.00
C LYS A 9 19.40 -6.76 32.60
N GLY A 10 18.68 -5.76 32.10
CA GLY A 10 19.09 -5.00 30.91
C GLY A 10 20.26 -4.06 31.23
N THR A 11 21.33 -4.11 30.43
CA THR A 11 22.45 -3.16 30.51
C THR A 11 22.16 -1.87 29.73
N LYS A 12 22.72 -0.76 30.20
CA LYS A 12 22.61 0.58 29.59
C LYS A 12 23.40 0.66 28.28
N THR A 13 22.90 1.44 27.33
CA THR A 13 23.46 1.63 25.98
C THR A 13 24.88 2.21 26.00
N SER A 14 25.80 1.57 25.27
CA SER A 14 27.12 2.12 24.92
C SER A 14 27.04 2.88 23.59
N SER A 15 27.90 3.87 23.42
CA SER A 15 27.84 4.92 22.39
C SER A 15 28.13 4.49 20.94
N PHE A 16 28.52 3.25 20.65
CA PHE A 16 28.83 2.82 19.29
C PHE A 16 28.45 1.36 19.03
N GLY A 17 27.67 1.20 17.95
CA GLY A 17 27.30 -0.01 17.18
C GLY A 17 27.47 -1.40 17.84
N SER A 18 26.36 -2.13 17.98
CA SER A 18 26.40 -3.55 18.37
C SER A 18 26.36 -4.49 17.16
N PRO A 19 27.25 -5.50 17.10
CA PRO A 19 27.11 -6.62 16.17
C PRO A 19 26.09 -7.61 16.76
N GLY A 20 25.01 -7.86 16.02
CA GLY A 20 23.98 -8.83 16.40
C GLY A 20 22.66 -8.20 16.87
N ARG A 21 21.58 -8.97 16.75
CA ARG A 21 20.20 -8.54 17.04
C ARG A 21 20.00 -8.41 18.55
N ILE A 22 20.34 -7.25 19.12
CA ILE A 22 20.07 -6.92 20.51
C ILE A 22 18.65 -6.35 20.61
N SER A 23 17.76 -7.07 21.30
CA SER A 23 16.42 -6.56 21.62
C SER A 23 16.53 -5.63 22.83
N HIS A 24 16.37 -4.33 22.60
CA HIS A 24 16.29 -3.33 23.66
C HIS A 24 14.84 -3.07 24.03
N ASP A 25 14.55 -2.88 25.32
CA ASP A 25 13.25 -2.38 25.77
C ASP A 25 13.06 -0.93 25.32
N ALA A 26 12.24 -0.74 24.30
CA ALA A 26 11.94 0.56 23.72
C ALA A 26 10.80 1.30 24.44
N SER A 27 10.17 0.70 25.48
CA SER A 27 9.06 1.33 26.20
C SER A 27 9.37 2.74 26.71
N PRO A 28 10.57 3.07 27.25
CA PRO A 28 10.86 4.44 27.69
C PRO A 28 10.79 5.50 26.57
N PHE A 29 11.12 5.13 25.32
CA PHE A 29 11.08 6.02 24.17
C PHE A 29 9.63 6.30 23.73
N TYR A 30 8.84 5.23 23.57
CA TYR A 30 7.43 5.33 23.19
C TYR A 30 6.52 5.87 24.30
N ASN A 31 6.94 5.79 25.57
CA ASN A 31 6.23 6.41 26.71
C ASN A 31 6.66 7.87 26.96
N SER A 32 7.51 8.44 26.09
CA SER A 32 7.92 9.84 26.24
C SER A 32 6.79 10.81 25.90
N ARG A 33 6.91 12.06 26.38
CA ARG A 33 5.91 13.10 26.11
C ARG A 33 5.66 13.38 24.62
N LEU A 34 6.64 13.07 23.77
CA LEU A 34 6.51 13.22 22.31
C LEU A 34 5.36 12.37 21.74
N TYR A 35 5.08 11.22 22.36
CA TYR A 35 4.06 10.27 21.93
C TYR A 35 2.72 10.44 22.66
N GLN A 36 2.59 11.44 23.54
CA GLN A 36 1.33 11.71 24.23
C GLN A 36 0.26 12.15 23.21
N GLY A 37 -0.92 11.54 23.28
CA GLY A 37 -2.04 11.83 22.37
C GLY A 37 -1.94 11.15 21.01
N GLN A 38 -0.88 10.39 20.72
CA GLN A 38 -0.83 9.54 19.53
C GLN A 38 -1.71 8.30 19.72
N GLN A 39 -2.30 7.83 18.62
CA GLN A 39 -3.03 6.56 18.62
C GLN A 39 -2.12 5.42 19.04
N GLN A 40 -2.62 4.60 19.97
CA GLN A 40 -1.88 3.46 20.52
C GLN A 40 -2.42 2.15 19.95
N GLU A 41 -1.57 1.11 19.96
CA GLU A 41 -1.98 -0.21 19.53
C GLU A 41 -3.10 -0.78 20.41
N ILE A 42 -4.09 -1.39 19.76
CA ILE A 42 -5.13 -2.19 20.39
C ILE A 42 -4.72 -3.66 20.23
N ASN A 43 -4.28 -4.27 21.32
CA ASN A 43 -3.71 -5.63 21.32
C ASN A 43 -4.76 -6.76 21.40
N SER A 44 -6.03 -6.47 21.13
CA SER A 44 -7.12 -7.44 21.15
C SER A 44 -7.58 -7.73 19.72
N PRO A 45 -7.01 -8.74 19.04
CA PRO A 45 -7.36 -9.02 17.65
C PRO A 45 -8.80 -9.50 17.54
N HIS A 46 -9.54 -8.90 16.60
CA HIS A 46 -10.83 -9.41 16.17
C HIS A 46 -10.62 -10.67 15.31
N PRO A 47 -11.57 -11.63 15.35
CA PRO A 47 -11.49 -12.80 14.48
C PRO A 47 -11.53 -12.37 13.00
N GLU A 48 -10.72 -13.04 12.17
CA GLU A 48 -10.78 -12.86 10.72
C GLU A 48 -12.10 -13.47 10.18
N ASN A 49 -12.93 -12.66 9.53
CA ASN A 49 -14.21 -13.10 8.97
C ASN A 49 -14.02 -13.65 7.54
N PRO A 50 -14.67 -14.77 7.18
CA PRO A 50 -14.56 -15.33 5.84
C PRO A 50 -15.28 -14.44 4.82
N ILE A 51 -14.67 -14.28 3.63
CA ILE A 51 -15.29 -13.58 2.50
C ILE A 51 -16.14 -14.58 1.71
N PRO A 52 -17.36 -14.21 1.25
CA PRO A 52 -18.16 -15.03 0.36
C PRO A 52 -17.39 -15.39 -0.93
N GLU A 53 -17.53 -16.62 -1.42
CA GLU A 53 -16.78 -17.09 -2.59
C GLU A 53 -17.04 -16.25 -3.85
N GLU A 54 -18.27 -15.75 -4.01
CA GLU A 54 -18.68 -14.85 -5.08
C GLU A 54 -18.00 -13.47 -5.05
N SER A 55 -17.44 -13.09 -3.90
CA SER A 55 -16.75 -11.81 -3.69
C SER A 55 -15.23 -11.96 -3.65
N LEU A 56 -14.70 -13.17 -3.87
CA LEU A 56 -13.27 -13.44 -3.98
C LEU A 56 -12.83 -13.53 -5.45
N ASN A 57 -11.63 -13.03 -5.74
CA ASN A 57 -11.03 -13.02 -7.08
C ASN A 57 -11.94 -12.42 -8.13
N CYS A 58 -12.55 -11.28 -7.81
CA CYS A 58 -13.48 -10.60 -8.70
C CYS A 58 -13.24 -9.10 -8.74
N PHE A 59 -13.84 -8.48 -9.76
CA PHE A 59 -13.91 -7.03 -9.89
C PHE A 59 -15.38 -6.59 -9.77
N HIS A 60 -15.67 -5.78 -8.77
CA HIS A 60 -16.98 -5.18 -8.60
C HIS A 60 -17.10 -3.92 -9.46
N LEU A 61 -18.10 -3.86 -10.34
CA LEU A 61 -18.43 -2.67 -11.14
C LEU A 61 -19.26 -1.68 -10.31
N LYS A 62 -18.65 -1.09 -9.28
CA LYS A 62 -19.29 -0.10 -8.40
C LYS A 62 -18.22 0.73 -7.68
N SER A 63 -18.68 1.80 -7.03
CA SER A 63 -17.83 2.60 -6.15
C SER A 63 -17.48 1.82 -4.88
N SER A 64 -16.21 1.88 -4.50
CA SER A 64 -15.68 1.39 -3.22
C SER A 64 -16.07 2.24 -2.01
N ARG A 65 -16.85 3.32 -2.19
CA ARG A 65 -17.51 4.04 -1.07
C ARG A 65 -18.50 3.15 -0.31
N ASP A 66 -18.89 2.03 -0.90
CA ASP A 66 -19.71 0.99 -0.29
C ASP A 66 -19.14 -0.39 -0.65
N MET A 67 -18.53 -1.06 0.33
CA MET A 67 -18.02 -2.42 0.24
C MET A 67 -18.89 -3.39 1.06
N SER A 68 -20.22 -3.23 1.04
CA SER A 68 -21.15 -4.09 1.80
C SER A 68 -21.03 -5.59 1.47
N GLU A 69 -20.46 -5.93 0.32
CA GLU A 69 -20.16 -7.31 -0.08
C GLU A 69 -19.09 -7.96 0.82
N LEU A 70 -18.27 -7.14 1.48
CA LEU A 70 -17.16 -7.58 2.30
C LEU A 70 -17.49 -7.47 3.80
N PRO A 71 -17.37 -8.57 4.56
CA PRO A 71 -17.48 -8.53 6.01
C PRO A 71 -16.37 -7.67 6.63
N ASP A 72 -16.64 -7.12 7.81
CA ASP A 72 -15.62 -6.48 8.64
C ASP A 72 -14.46 -7.46 8.89
N TYR A 73 -13.23 -6.97 9.04
CA TYR A 73 -12.08 -7.82 9.39
C TYR A 73 -11.89 -9.06 8.48
N SER A 74 -11.95 -8.89 7.16
CA SER A 74 -11.87 -9.99 6.18
C SER A 74 -10.72 -9.86 5.17
N VAL A 75 -10.20 -8.64 4.95
CA VAL A 75 -9.13 -8.33 4.00
C VAL A 75 -7.78 -8.14 4.71
N HIS A 76 -6.68 -8.51 4.07
CA HIS A 76 -5.36 -8.57 4.71
C HIS A 76 -4.42 -7.41 4.34
N LEU A 77 -4.53 -6.94 3.10
CA LEU A 77 -3.72 -5.85 2.56
C LEU A 77 -4.57 -5.05 1.58
N MET A 78 -4.58 -3.73 1.69
CA MET A 78 -5.00 -2.83 0.62
C MET A 78 -3.74 -2.28 -0.07
N VAL A 79 -3.71 -2.33 -1.41
CA VAL A 79 -2.73 -1.63 -2.23
C VAL A 79 -3.48 -0.84 -3.29
N THR A 80 -3.27 0.47 -3.33
CA THR A 80 -3.98 1.31 -4.30
C THR A 80 -3.19 2.53 -4.71
N SER A 81 -3.66 3.17 -5.77
CA SER A 81 -3.24 4.49 -6.22
C SER A 81 -4.51 5.27 -6.58
N PRO A 82 -5.04 6.12 -5.70
CA PRO A 82 -6.30 6.81 -5.95
C PRO A 82 -6.22 7.70 -7.20
N PRO A 83 -7.35 8.02 -7.85
CA PRO A 83 -7.38 9.01 -8.92
C PRO A 83 -6.81 10.34 -8.39
N TYR A 84 -6.06 11.07 -9.20
CA TYR A 84 -5.41 12.31 -8.75
C TYR A 84 -6.26 13.57 -8.98
N ASN A 85 -7.47 13.43 -9.55
CA ASN A 85 -8.40 14.55 -9.74
C ASN A 85 -7.74 15.72 -10.52
N VAL A 86 -6.97 15.38 -11.56
CA VAL A 86 -6.17 16.33 -12.37
C VAL A 86 -6.72 16.49 -13.79
N GLN A 87 -8.03 16.30 -13.96
CA GLN A 87 -8.75 16.45 -15.24
C GLN A 87 -8.12 15.61 -16.38
N LYS A 88 -7.69 14.38 -16.09
CA LYS A 88 -7.55 13.37 -17.16
C LYS A 88 -8.96 12.91 -17.56
N GLU A 89 -9.12 12.29 -18.73
CA GLU A 89 -10.43 11.91 -19.34
C GLU A 89 -11.39 11.08 -18.45
N TYR A 90 -10.97 10.65 -17.25
CA TYR A 90 -11.69 9.83 -16.28
C TYR A 90 -11.81 10.47 -14.88
N ASP A 91 -11.19 11.63 -14.63
CA ASP A 91 -11.29 12.33 -13.35
C ASP A 91 -12.55 13.21 -13.35
N GLU A 92 -13.32 13.17 -12.26
CA GLU A 92 -14.33 14.20 -11.97
C GLU A 92 -13.62 15.56 -11.70
N ASP A 93 -14.31 16.68 -11.85
CA ASP A 93 -13.75 18.02 -11.54
C ASP A 93 -14.02 18.39 -10.08
N LEU A 94 -13.45 17.62 -9.15
CA LEU A 94 -13.70 17.80 -7.72
C LEU A 94 -12.86 18.94 -7.14
N THR A 95 -13.40 19.62 -6.13
CA THR A 95 -12.60 20.44 -5.22
C THR A 95 -11.68 19.56 -4.36
N LEU A 96 -10.68 20.17 -3.71
CA LEU A 96 -9.82 19.44 -2.77
C LEU A 96 -10.61 18.83 -1.61
N GLU A 97 -11.65 19.51 -1.14
CA GLU A 97 -12.53 19.03 -0.07
C GLU A 97 -13.32 17.80 -0.53
N GLU A 98 -14.03 17.89 -1.66
CA GLU A 98 -14.76 16.77 -2.24
C GLU A 98 -13.86 15.56 -2.58
N TYR A 99 -12.64 15.83 -3.04
CA TYR A 99 -11.63 14.78 -3.27
C TYR A 99 -11.22 14.09 -1.98
N ARG A 100 -10.96 14.85 -0.91
CA ARG A 100 -10.63 14.27 0.40
C ARG A 100 -11.80 13.50 0.98
N ASP A 101 -13.02 13.98 0.85
CA ASP A 101 -14.23 13.28 1.30
C ASP A 101 -14.41 11.95 0.56
N LEU A 102 -14.18 11.93 -0.77
CA LEU A 102 -14.15 10.69 -1.55
C LEU A 102 -13.15 9.68 -0.95
N LEU A 103 -11.92 10.10 -0.72
CA LEU A 103 -10.89 9.23 -0.16
C LEU A 103 -11.22 8.78 1.26
N HIS A 104 -11.74 9.70 2.09
CA HIS A 104 -12.08 9.44 3.47
C HIS A 104 -13.09 8.30 3.58
N VAL A 105 -14.20 8.37 2.85
CA VAL A 105 -15.24 7.32 2.87
C VAL A 105 -14.69 5.97 2.40
N VAL A 106 -13.86 5.95 1.35
CA VAL A 106 -13.24 4.71 0.85
C VAL A 106 -12.25 4.13 1.86
N PHE A 107 -11.50 4.98 2.55
CA PHE A 107 -10.54 4.55 3.57
C PHE A 107 -11.22 4.14 4.88
N GLU A 108 -12.39 4.68 5.22
CA GLU A 108 -13.24 4.18 6.31
C GLU A 108 -13.75 2.77 5.98
N GLU A 109 -14.27 2.53 4.77
CA GLU A 109 -14.65 1.19 4.33
C GLU A 109 -13.45 0.23 4.34
N THR A 110 -12.29 0.70 3.89
CA THR A 110 -11.04 -0.07 3.95
C THR A 110 -10.67 -0.40 5.41
N TYR A 111 -10.81 0.56 6.33
CA TYR A 111 -10.57 0.33 7.75
C TYR A 111 -11.51 -0.72 8.30
N ARG A 112 -12.81 -0.66 7.98
CA ARG A 112 -13.82 -1.64 8.40
C ARG A 112 -13.43 -3.06 7.97
N VAL A 113 -13.13 -3.26 6.68
CA VAL A 113 -12.88 -4.60 6.11
C VAL A 113 -11.47 -5.15 6.41
N LEU A 114 -10.47 -4.31 6.75
CA LEU A 114 -9.14 -4.81 7.10
C LEU A 114 -9.15 -5.61 8.41
N VAL A 115 -8.39 -6.70 8.46
CA VAL A 115 -8.13 -7.47 9.68
C VAL A 115 -7.27 -6.66 10.67
N THR A 116 -7.31 -7.00 11.97
CA THR A 116 -6.37 -6.42 12.94
C THR A 116 -4.93 -6.68 12.51
N GLY A 117 -4.15 -5.61 12.42
CA GLY A 117 -2.77 -5.62 11.91
C GLY A 117 -2.64 -5.79 10.39
N GLY A 118 -3.76 -5.80 9.66
CA GLY A 118 -3.80 -5.63 8.21
C GLY A 118 -3.21 -4.28 7.80
N ARG A 119 -2.77 -4.18 6.53
CA ARG A 119 -2.01 -3.02 6.05
C ARG A 119 -2.77 -2.30 4.95
N ALA A 120 -2.65 -0.98 4.93
CA ALA A 120 -3.12 -0.14 3.85
C ALA A 120 -1.91 0.57 3.23
N CYS A 121 -1.71 0.39 1.93
CA CYS A 121 -0.60 0.94 1.19
C CYS A 121 -1.11 1.82 0.04
N ILE A 122 -0.77 3.11 0.09
CA ILE A 122 -1.30 4.12 -0.84
C ILE A 122 -0.14 4.71 -1.63
N ASN A 123 -0.10 4.49 -2.94
CA ASN A 123 0.78 5.20 -3.85
C ASN A 123 0.17 6.58 -4.17
N VAL A 124 0.92 7.65 -3.92
CA VAL A 124 0.47 9.03 -4.14
C VAL A 124 1.61 9.93 -4.62
N ALA A 125 1.33 10.71 -5.66
CA ALA A 125 2.16 11.85 -6.06
C ALA A 125 1.62 13.14 -5.45
N ASN A 126 2.52 14.06 -5.11
CA ASN A 126 2.11 15.44 -4.83
C ASN A 126 1.76 16.15 -6.13
N LEU A 127 0.88 17.14 -6.03
CA LEU A 127 0.34 17.84 -7.19
C LEU A 127 0.75 19.30 -7.22
N GLY A 128 0.67 19.88 -8.40
CA GLY A 128 0.99 21.28 -8.60
C GLY A 128 2.48 21.59 -8.41
N ARG A 129 2.79 22.87 -8.53
CA ARG A 129 4.14 23.43 -8.37
C ARG A 129 4.05 24.80 -7.72
N LYS A 130 3.02 25.58 -8.11
CA LYS A 130 2.70 26.92 -7.64
C LYS A 130 1.17 27.15 -7.69
N PRO A 131 0.41 26.86 -6.62
CA PRO A 131 0.86 26.27 -5.35
C PRO A 131 1.26 24.79 -5.50
N TYR A 132 2.09 24.31 -4.57
CA TYR A 132 2.38 22.89 -4.40
C TYR A 132 1.36 22.31 -3.42
N LEU A 133 0.75 21.19 -3.79
CA LEU A 133 -0.26 20.51 -3.00
C LEU A 133 0.33 19.21 -2.43
N PRO A 134 0.64 19.16 -1.13
CA PRO A 134 1.24 18.00 -0.49
C PRO A 134 0.18 16.93 -0.20
N LEU A 135 -0.37 16.29 -1.24
CA LEU A 135 -1.41 15.26 -1.09
C LEU A 135 -1.03 14.16 -0.11
N HIS A 136 0.24 13.71 -0.11
CA HIS A 136 0.71 12.70 0.84
C HIS A 136 0.43 13.09 2.30
N ALA A 137 0.66 14.35 2.68
CA ALA A 137 0.47 14.84 4.05
C ALA A 137 -1.01 14.95 4.43
N LEU A 138 -1.86 15.37 3.47
CA LEU A 138 -3.31 15.43 3.68
C LEU A 138 -3.90 14.02 3.87
N ILE A 139 -3.50 13.07 3.02
CA ILE A 139 -3.92 11.67 3.15
C ILE A 139 -3.43 11.06 4.48
N ILE A 140 -2.20 11.38 4.92
CA ILE A 140 -1.72 10.94 6.25
C ILE A 140 -2.66 11.45 7.36
N GLN A 141 -3.07 12.73 7.31
CA GLN A 141 -4.00 13.27 8.30
C GLN A 141 -5.33 12.51 8.28
N ASP A 142 -5.92 12.33 7.09
CA ASP A 142 -7.19 11.61 6.92
C ASP A 142 -7.13 10.17 7.47
N MET A 143 -6.06 9.44 7.13
CA MET A 143 -5.85 8.06 7.60
C MET A 143 -5.72 7.99 9.13
N LEU A 144 -4.99 8.93 9.74
CA LEU A 144 -4.85 9.01 11.19
C LEU A 144 -6.19 9.35 11.86
N GLU A 145 -6.99 10.24 11.29
CA GLU A 145 -8.32 10.58 11.81
C GLU A 145 -9.26 9.38 11.81
N ILE A 146 -9.22 8.54 10.76
CA ILE A 146 -10.01 7.30 10.65
C ILE A 146 -9.63 6.26 11.72
N GLY A 147 -8.37 6.23 12.18
CA GLY A 147 -7.91 5.25 13.16
C GLY A 147 -6.72 4.40 12.73
N PHE A 148 -6.15 4.66 11.55
CA PHE A 148 -4.97 3.94 11.09
C PHE A 148 -3.71 4.35 11.86
N LEU A 149 -2.84 3.37 12.10
CA LEU A 149 -1.52 3.60 12.66
C LEU A 149 -0.51 3.80 11.52
N MET A 150 0.13 4.96 11.46
CA MET A 150 1.21 5.21 10.50
C MET A 150 2.42 4.31 10.82
N ARG A 151 2.79 3.46 9.87
CA ARG A 151 3.94 2.54 9.99
C ARG A 151 5.19 3.13 9.35
N GLY A 152 5.03 3.95 8.32
CA GLY A 152 6.11 4.64 7.64
C GLY A 152 5.76 4.99 6.20
N GLU A 153 6.70 5.60 5.51
CA GLU A 153 6.59 5.96 4.10
C GLU A 153 7.79 5.40 3.34
N ILE A 154 7.55 5.02 2.09
CA ILE A 154 8.58 4.62 1.13
C ILE A 154 8.58 5.64 0.01
N ILE A 155 9.77 6.13 -0.34
CA ILE A 155 10.00 6.99 -1.49
C ILE A 155 10.28 6.11 -2.69
N TRP A 156 9.34 6.07 -3.63
CA TRP A 156 9.57 5.43 -4.92
C TRP A 156 10.26 6.39 -5.87
N ASP A 157 11.58 6.25 -6.00
CA ASP A 157 12.38 6.90 -7.04
C ASP A 157 12.12 6.21 -8.38
N LYS A 158 11.56 6.96 -9.33
CA LYS A 158 11.18 6.46 -10.65
C LYS A 158 12.38 6.26 -11.59
N ALA A 159 13.60 6.23 -11.04
CA ALA A 159 14.86 5.89 -11.68
C ALA A 159 15.06 6.64 -13.01
N ALA A 160 15.51 7.89 -12.93
CA ALA A 160 15.87 8.74 -14.08
C ALA A 160 14.79 8.94 -15.17
N SER A 161 13.52 8.66 -14.88
CA SER A 161 12.38 9.09 -15.71
C SER A 161 11.97 10.54 -15.46
N ALA A 162 12.86 11.32 -14.84
CA ALA A 162 12.82 12.77 -14.90
C ALA A 162 13.09 13.22 -16.34
N SER A 163 12.08 13.06 -17.22
CA SER A 163 11.98 13.77 -18.50
C SER A 163 12.50 15.19 -18.27
N PRO A 164 13.38 15.73 -19.12
CA PRO A 164 13.92 17.09 -19.01
C PRO A 164 12.78 18.10 -19.13
N SER A 165 11.96 18.15 -18.10
CA SER A 165 10.77 18.97 -18.00
C SER A 165 11.26 20.39 -17.91
N THR A 166 10.78 21.17 -18.87
CA THR A 166 11.13 22.57 -19.11
C THR A 166 10.51 23.52 -18.08
N ALA A 167 9.82 23.01 -17.05
CA ALA A 167 9.27 23.78 -15.95
C ALA A 167 10.35 24.19 -14.93
N TRP A 168 11.41 24.85 -15.40
CA TRP A 168 12.57 25.28 -14.61
C TRP A 168 12.29 26.43 -13.65
N GLY A 169 11.08 27.00 -13.70
CA GLY A 169 10.86 28.33 -13.18
C GLY A 169 11.84 29.29 -13.84
N SER A 170 12.64 30.01 -13.05
CA SER A 170 13.72 30.83 -13.59
C SER A 170 14.98 30.00 -13.86
N TRP A 171 15.29 29.77 -15.14
CA TRP A 171 16.50 29.06 -15.57
C TRP A 171 17.78 29.74 -15.03
N GLN A 172 18.64 28.97 -14.35
CA GLN A 172 19.89 29.45 -13.73
C GLN A 172 19.74 30.74 -12.91
N SER A 173 18.58 30.93 -12.28
CA SER A 173 18.31 32.09 -11.45
C SER A 173 17.68 31.68 -10.12
N ALA A 174 18.14 32.32 -9.04
CA ALA A 174 17.60 32.16 -7.71
C ALA A 174 16.22 32.84 -7.53
N SER A 175 15.76 33.61 -8.53
CA SER A 175 14.49 34.34 -8.42
C SER A 175 13.29 33.42 -8.22
N ASN A 176 13.30 32.23 -8.83
CA ASN A 176 12.14 31.35 -8.84
C ASN A 176 12.45 29.91 -9.33
N PRO A 177 13.46 29.20 -8.80
CA PRO A 177 13.69 27.80 -9.17
C PRO A 177 12.50 26.92 -8.76
N VAL A 178 12.25 25.82 -9.50
CA VAL A 178 11.14 24.89 -9.20
C VAL A 178 11.68 23.48 -9.05
N LEU A 179 11.23 22.78 -8.00
CA LEU A 179 11.59 21.39 -7.76
C LEU A 179 11.00 20.48 -8.84
N ARG A 180 11.74 19.43 -9.18
CA ARG A 180 11.30 18.40 -10.12
C ARG A 180 10.93 17.17 -9.30
N ASP A 181 9.65 16.82 -9.28
CA ASP A 181 9.20 15.59 -8.64
C ASP A 181 9.70 14.40 -9.47
N VAL A 182 10.64 13.65 -8.89
CA VAL A 182 11.24 12.45 -9.49
C VAL A 182 10.77 11.18 -8.79
N HIS A 183 9.97 11.34 -7.74
CA HIS A 183 9.48 10.27 -6.90
C HIS A 183 7.97 10.36 -6.66
N GLU A 184 7.43 9.27 -6.12
CA GLU A 184 6.11 9.19 -5.52
C GLU A 184 6.24 8.64 -4.09
N TYR A 185 5.21 8.84 -3.28
CA TYR A 185 5.15 8.31 -1.92
C TYR A 185 4.33 7.04 -1.92
N ILE A 186 4.82 6.02 -1.23
CA ILE A 186 4.02 4.86 -0.84
C ILE A 186 3.84 4.95 0.67
N LEU A 187 2.65 5.36 1.09
CA LEU A 187 2.29 5.49 2.48
C LEU A 187 1.88 4.13 3.03
N VAL A 188 2.40 3.73 4.19
CA VAL A 188 2.12 2.43 4.81
C VAL A 188 1.49 2.62 6.17
N PHE A 189 0.30 2.05 6.32
CA PHE A 189 -0.49 2.09 7.55
C PHE A 189 -0.81 0.69 8.07
N SER A 190 -1.16 0.58 9.35
CA SER A 190 -1.66 -0.65 9.97
C SER A 190 -2.97 -0.38 10.70
N LYS A 191 -3.94 -1.30 10.62
CA LYS A 191 -5.18 -1.22 11.42
C LYS A 191 -4.92 -1.75 12.82
N GLU A 192 -5.23 -0.97 13.86
CA GLU A 192 -5.26 -1.35 15.29
C GLU A 192 -3.95 -1.86 15.92
N SER A 193 -3.15 -2.71 15.27
CA SER A 193 -1.84 -3.17 15.74
C SER A 193 -0.81 -3.08 14.62
N PHE A 194 0.46 -2.87 14.96
CA PHE A 194 1.54 -2.95 13.98
C PHE A 194 1.85 -4.41 13.58
N SER A 195 1.34 -5.40 14.31
CA SER A 195 1.66 -6.81 14.13
C SER A 195 0.46 -7.64 13.68
N ARG A 196 0.72 -8.69 12.88
CA ARG A 196 -0.26 -9.74 12.54
C ARG A 196 0.27 -11.07 13.01
N LYS A 197 -0.60 -11.90 13.60
CA LYS A 197 -0.26 -13.26 13.95
C LYS A 197 -0.17 -14.11 12.69
N ARG A 198 0.76 -15.07 12.69
CA ARG A 198 0.98 -15.96 11.54
C ARG A 198 -0.05 -17.09 11.47
N GLU A 199 -0.47 -17.64 12.60
CA GLU A 199 -1.54 -18.65 12.70
C GLU A 199 -1.43 -19.82 11.68
N GLY A 200 -0.21 -20.33 11.47
CA GLY A 200 0.04 -21.42 10.51
C GLY A 200 0.13 -21.01 9.04
N LYS A 201 -0.15 -19.74 8.71
CA LYS A 201 -0.02 -19.19 7.34
C LYS A 201 1.44 -19.25 6.84
N GLN A 202 1.62 -19.29 5.52
CA GLN A 202 2.93 -19.46 4.87
C GLN A 202 3.53 -18.12 4.43
N ASN A 203 4.79 -17.84 4.81
CA ASN A 203 5.56 -16.74 4.22
C ASN A 203 6.08 -17.12 2.83
N THR A 204 6.05 -16.19 1.87
CA THR A 204 6.60 -16.39 0.52
C THR A 204 7.84 -15.53 0.24
N ILE A 205 8.04 -14.43 0.98
CA ILE A 205 9.16 -13.51 0.78
C ILE A 205 10.51 -14.18 1.06
N GLN A 206 11.46 -13.97 0.16
CA GLN A 206 12.84 -14.45 0.28
C GLN A 206 13.70 -13.45 1.06
N ARG A 207 14.85 -13.93 1.56
CA ARG A 207 15.74 -13.15 2.43
C ARG A 207 16.24 -11.86 1.79
N GLU A 208 16.77 -11.94 0.57
CA GLU A 208 17.37 -10.80 -0.12
C GLU A 208 16.32 -9.73 -0.47
N PRO A 209 15.15 -10.09 -1.07
CA PRO A 209 14.02 -9.18 -1.20
C PRO A 209 13.58 -8.55 0.12
N PHE A 210 13.51 -9.33 1.21
CA PHE A 210 13.13 -8.78 2.51
C PHE A 210 14.10 -7.68 2.97
N LEU A 211 15.41 -7.91 2.87
CA LEU A 211 16.42 -6.92 3.25
C LEU A 211 16.39 -5.68 2.34
N GLU A 212 16.12 -5.84 1.06
CA GLU A 212 16.08 -4.74 0.11
C GLU A 212 14.81 -3.91 0.25
N TRP A 213 13.65 -4.56 0.29
CA TRP A 213 12.35 -3.89 0.24
C TRP A 213 11.91 -3.33 1.59
N THR A 214 12.59 -3.68 2.69
CA THR A 214 12.40 -3.02 3.98
C THR A 214 13.15 -1.68 4.11
N LYS A 215 13.91 -1.26 3.07
CA LYS A 215 14.44 0.10 2.98
C LYS A 215 13.34 1.08 2.56
N SER A 216 13.46 2.33 2.99
CA SER A 216 12.50 3.40 2.71
C SER A 216 12.68 4.08 1.34
N ILE A 217 13.64 3.65 0.52
CA ILE A 217 13.81 4.17 -0.84
C ILE A 217 13.81 3.00 -1.80
N TRP A 218 12.87 3.00 -2.75
CA TRP A 218 12.77 2.00 -3.80
C TRP A 218 13.04 2.64 -5.15
N THR A 219 13.94 2.03 -5.92
CA THR A 219 14.31 2.54 -7.25
C THR A 219 13.90 1.54 -8.34
N PHE A 220 12.95 1.94 -9.18
CA PHE A 220 12.56 1.20 -10.40
C PHE A 220 11.76 2.11 -11.34
N PRO A 221 11.80 1.89 -12.66
CA PRO A 221 11.16 2.78 -13.63
C PRO A 221 9.63 2.69 -13.59
N ALA A 222 8.97 3.79 -13.98
CA ALA A 222 7.54 3.80 -14.25
C ALA A 222 7.20 3.02 -15.54
N VAL A 223 5.95 2.59 -15.68
CA VAL A 223 5.42 1.92 -16.88
C VAL A 223 4.72 2.91 -17.81
N SER A 224 4.75 2.64 -19.11
CA SER A 224 4.09 3.48 -20.11
C SER A 224 2.58 3.26 -20.10
N ALA A 225 1.81 4.34 -19.87
CA ALA A 225 0.35 4.37 -19.96
C ALA A 225 -0.19 3.77 -21.28
N LYS A 226 0.44 4.10 -22.40
CA LYS A 226 0.07 3.59 -23.74
C LYS A 226 0.17 2.08 -23.87
N ARG A 227 1.12 1.45 -23.16
CA ARG A 227 1.31 -0.02 -23.23
C ARG A 227 0.19 -0.76 -22.51
N ILE A 228 -0.36 -0.16 -21.45
CA ILE A 228 -1.35 -0.80 -20.59
C ILE A 228 -2.78 -0.45 -21.05
N GLY A 229 -2.96 0.58 -21.87
CA GLY A 229 -4.30 1.08 -22.23
C GLY A 229 -4.98 1.82 -21.07
N HIS A 230 -4.23 2.13 -20.01
CA HIS A 230 -4.68 2.91 -18.87
C HIS A 230 -3.85 4.19 -18.77
N PRO A 231 -4.45 5.35 -18.50
CA PRO A 231 -3.77 6.65 -18.52
C PRO A 231 -2.80 6.90 -17.34
N ALA A 232 -2.88 6.14 -16.26
CA ALA A 232 -2.00 6.30 -15.09
C ALA A 232 -1.72 5.01 -14.29
N PRO A 233 -1.19 3.93 -14.90
CA PRO A 233 -0.89 2.70 -14.18
C PRO A 233 0.43 2.83 -13.40
N PHE A 234 0.45 2.43 -12.14
CA PHE A 234 1.70 2.12 -11.45
C PHE A 234 2.29 0.78 -11.95
N PRO A 235 3.61 0.59 -11.91
CA PRO A 235 4.25 -0.67 -12.33
C PRO A 235 3.91 -1.81 -11.38
N GLU A 236 3.76 -3.02 -11.91
CA GLU A 236 3.45 -4.24 -11.14
C GLU A 236 4.51 -4.57 -10.06
N GLU A 237 5.75 -4.10 -10.21
CA GLU A 237 6.79 -4.25 -9.19
C GLU A 237 6.40 -3.58 -7.86
N LEU A 238 5.66 -2.48 -7.88
CA LEU A 238 5.21 -1.79 -6.68
C LEU A 238 4.28 -2.66 -5.80
N PRO A 239 3.11 -3.14 -6.29
CA PRO A 239 2.25 -4.02 -5.50
C PRO A 239 2.94 -5.34 -5.22
N ARG A 240 3.78 -5.88 -6.11
CA ARG A 240 4.52 -7.14 -5.87
C ARG A 240 5.33 -7.07 -4.58
N ARG A 241 6.13 -6.00 -4.40
CA ARG A 241 6.93 -5.79 -3.19
C ARG A 241 6.07 -5.69 -1.95
N LEU A 242 4.99 -4.91 -2.01
CA LEU A 242 4.08 -4.72 -0.87
C LEU A 242 3.37 -6.02 -0.48
N ILE A 243 2.91 -6.79 -1.46
CA ILE A 243 2.23 -8.07 -1.25
C ILE A 243 3.19 -9.07 -0.59
N ASP A 244 4.42 -9.23 -1.10
CA ASP A 244 5.39 -10.13 -0.47
C ASP A 244 5.81 -9.67 0.93
N LEU A 245 5.90 -8.36 1.19
CA LEU A 245 6.23 -7.84 2.53
C LEU A 245 5.13 -8.03 3.55
N TYR A 246 3.86 -7.88 3.14
CA TYR A 246 2.76 -7.62 4.07
C TYR A 246 1.65 -8.68 4.07
N THR A 247 1.78 -9.73 3.24
CA THR A 247 0.82 -10.83 3.17
C THR A 247 1.49 -12.20 3.31
N PHE A 248 0.71 -13.17 3.77
CA PHE A 248 1.02 -14.58 3.64
C PHE A 248 0.40 -15.15 2.35
N LYS A 249 0.76 -16.38 1.98
CA LYS A 249 0.09 -17.10 0.88
C LYS A 249 -1.41 -17.20 1.14
N ASN A 250 -2.22 -17.06 0.10
CA ASN A 250 -3.70 -17.06 0.12
C ASN A 250 -4.38 -15.91 0.87
N ASP A 251 -3.63 -14.96 1.45
CA ASP A 251 -4.23 -13.72 1.97
C ASP A 251 -4.93 -12.96 0.83
N VAL A 252 -5.88 -12.10 1.20
CA VAL A 252 -6.72 -11.31 0.29
C VAL A 252 -6.15 -9.90 0.15
N VAL A 253 -5.92 -9.47 -1.09
CA VAL A 253 -5.46 -8.12 -1.46
C VAL A 253 -6.62 -7.32 -2.06
N LEU A 254 -6.89 -6.14 -1.50
CA LEU A 254 -7.91 -5.21 -1.96
C LEU A 254 -7.28 -4.06 -2.76
N ASP A 255 -7.89 -3.71 -3.88
CA ASP A 255 -7.65 -2.44 -4.57
C ASP A 255 -8.98 -1.70 -4.77
N PRO A 256 -9.29 -0.67 -3.96
CA PRO A 256 -10.54 0.09 -4.04
C PRO A 256 -10.62 1.04 -5.25
N PHE A 257 -9.52 1.22 -6.00
CA PHE A 257 -9.44 2.04 -7.20
C PHE A 257 -8.70 1.26 -8.29
N CYS A 258 -9.21 0.07 -8.63
CA CYS A 258 -8.36 -0.94 -9.28
C CYS A 258 -7.96 -0.59 -10.72
N GLY A 259 -8.69 0.27 -11.42
CA GLY A 259 -8.36 0.68 -12.78
C GLY A 259 -8.20 -0.55 -13.68
N SER A 260 -7.02 -0.68 -14.29
CA SER A 260 -6.66 -1.84 -15.11
C SER A 260 -6.23 -3.10 -14.33
N GLY A 261 -6.46 -3.15 -13.02
CA GLY A 261 -6.27 -4.34 -12.19
C GLY A 261 -4.82 -4.69 -11.83
N THR A 262 -3.88 -3.74 -11.84
CA THR A 262 -2.45 -4.05 -11.65
C THR A 262 -2.15 -4.66 -10.28
N ALA A 263 -2.75 -4.18 -9.18
CA ALA A 263 -2.55 -4.79 -7.86
C ALA A 263 -3.18 -6.19 -7.78
N CYS A 264 -4.38 -6.37 -8.34
CA CYS A 264 -5.08 -7.65 -8.42
C CYS A 264 -4.28 -8.69 -9.21
N LEU A 265 -3.72 -8.30 -10.36
CA LEU A 265 -2.86 -9.15 -11.18
C LEU A 265 -1.59 -9.58 -10.42
N ALA A 266 -0.94 -8.65 -9.72
CA ALA A 266 0.22 -8.97 -8.89
C ALA A 266 -0.14 -9.95 -7.76
N ALA A 267 -1.29 -9.76 -7.11
CA ALA A 267 -1.79 -10.66 -6.08
C ALA A 267 -2.02 -12.08 -6.63
N PHE A 268 -2.71 -12.19 -7.77
CA PHE A 268 -2.95 -13.46 -8.44
C PHE A 268 -1.65 -14.21 -8.74
N ARG A 269 -0.67 -13.56 -9.41
CA ARG A 269 0.62 -14.17 -9.77
C ARG A 269 1.46 -14.61 -8.57
N LEU A 270 1.25 -13.98 -7.41
CA LEU A 270 1.93 -14.31 -6.17
C LEU A 270 1.17 -15.35 -5.34
N GLY A 271 0.08 -15.92 -5.85
CA GLY A 271 -0.74 -16.90 -5.12
C GLY A 271 -1.48 -16.28 -3.93
N ARG A 272 -1.95 -15.03 -4.08
CA ARG A 272 -2.90 -14.37 -3.20
C ARG A 272 -4.27 -14.30 -3.86
N GLN A 273 -5.29 -14.08 -3.06
CA GLN A 273 -6.62 -13.74 -3.57
C GLN A 273 -6.70 -12.23 -3.76
N TYR A 274 -7.61 -11.77 -4.61
CA TYR A 274 -7.77 -10.34 -4.87
C TYR A 274 -9.23 -9.91 -4.91
N ILE A 275 -9.46 -8.62 -4.65
CA ILE A 275 -10.75 -7.95 -4.81
C ILE A 275 -10.48 -6.56 -5.36
N GLY A 276 -11.11 -6.21 -6.49
CA GLY A 276 -10.98 -4.90 -7.10
C GLY A 276 -12.32 -4.18 -7.20
N TYR A 277 -12.34 -2.87 -6.97
CA TYR A 277 -13.49 -2.01 -7.23
C TYR A 277 -13.15 -1.01 -8.35
N GLU A 278 -14.03 -0.94 -9.34
CA GLU A 278 -13.90 -0.03 -10.49
C GLU A 278 -15.29 0.47 -10.90
N ILE A 279 -15.39 1.76 -11.24
CA ILE A 279 -16.65 2.37 -11.67
C ILE A 279 -16.80 2.39 -13.19
N ASN A 280 -15.68 2.36 -13.92
CA ASN A 280 -15.65 2.38 -15.37
C ASN A 280 -15.69 0.94 -15.93
N PRO A 281 -16.76 0.56 -16.67
CA PRO A 281 -16.89 -0.78 -17.23
C PRO A 281 -15.77 -1.16 -18.20
N GLN A 282 -15.18 -0.19 -18.91
CA GLN A 282 -14.07 -0.45 -19.83
C GLN A 282 -12.79 -0.83 -19.09
N TYR A 283 -12.51 -0.18 -17.95
CA TYR A 283 -11.33 -0.51 -17.14
C TYR A 283 -11.51 -1.83 -16.40
N LYS A 284 -12.71 -2.12 -15.91
CA LYS A 284 -13.05 -3.44 -15.37
C LYS A 284 -12.82 -4.53 -16.42
N GLN A 285 -13.34 -4.36 -17.64
CA GLN A 285 -13.16 -5.34 -18.72
C GLN A 285 -11.67 -5.55 -19.02
N LEU A 286 -10.90 -4.47 -19.13
CA LEU A 286 -9.46 -4.54 -19.33
C LEU A 286 -8.74 -5.29 -18.18
N ALA A 287 -9.16 -5.09 -16.93
CA ALA A 287 -8.62 -5.80 -15.79
C ALA A 287 -8.91 -7.32 -15.85
N GLU A 288 -10.11 -7.71 -16.27
CA GLU A 288 -10.51 -9.11 -16.48
C GLU A 288 -9.71 -9.76 -17.61
N GLU A 289 -9.57 -9.08 -18.76
CA GLU A 289 -8.77 -9.56 -19.90
C GLU A 289 -7.31 -9.83 -19.49
N ARG A 290 -6.68 -8.88 -18.77
CA ARG A 290 -5.29 -9.02 -18.29
C ARG A 290 -5.11 -10.21 -17.35
N LEU A 291 -6.13 -10.58 -16.57
CA LEU A 291 -6.08 -11.75 -15.70
C LEU A 291 -6.35 -13.06 -16.43
N GLY A 292 -7.22 -13.03 -17.44
CA GLY A 292 -7.40 -14.16 -18.36
C GLY A 292 -6.08 -14.55 -19.03
N ASP A 293 -5.39 -13.57 -19.63
CA ASP A 293 -4.09 -13.76 -20.30
C ASP A 293 -3.02 -14.32 -19.34
N ALA A 294 -3.00 -13.85 -18.09
CA ALA A 294 -2.06 -14.32 -17.09
C ALA A 294 -2.31 -15.79 -16.70
N THR A 295 -3.58 -16.19 -16.60
CA THR A 295 -3.97 -17.56 -16.32
C THR A 295 -3.52 -18.50 -17.45
N GLU A 296 -3.74 -18.11 -18.71
CA GLU A 296 -3.28 -18.89 -19.87
C GLU A 296 -1.76 -19.00 -19.94
N GLY A 297 -1.05 -17.89 -19.70
CA GLY A 297 0.42 -17.87 -19.69
C GLY A 297 1.04 -18.74 -18.59
N ASP A 298 0.47 -18.75 -17.40
CA ASP A 298 0.94 -19.58 -16.28
C ASP A 298 0.63 -21.06 -16.49
N LEU A 299 -0.48 -21.40 -17.16
CA LEU A 299 -0.81 -22.78 -17.55
C LEU A 299 0.13 -23.31 -18.65
N LEU A 300 0.41 -22.50 -19.68
CA LEU A 300 1.35 -22.87 -20.74
C LEU A 300 2.80 -22.99 -20.21
N GLY A 301 3.19 -22.12 -19.27
CA GLY A 301 4.48 -22.17 -18.60
C GLY A 301 4.70 -23.43 -17.76
N GLN A 302 3.65 -23.96 -17.13
CA GLN A 302 3.70 -25.22 -16.38
C GLN A 302 3.81 -26.44 -17.30
N THR A 303 3.12 -26.45 -18.46
CA THR A 303 3.25 -27.55 -19.44
C THR A 303 4.62 -27.64 -20.09
N ALA A 304 5.36 -26.53 -20.19
CA ALA A 304 6.69 -26.51 -20.78
C ALA A 304 7.81 -26.96 -19.82
N THR A 305 7.55 -27.00 -18.50
CA THR A 305 8.52 -27.44 -17.48
C THR A 305 8.40 -28.92 -17.12
N ASP A 306 7.31 -29.59 -17.49
CA ASP A 306 7.10 -31.02 -17.23
C ASP A 306 7.65 -31.95 -18.34
N GLU A 307 8.25 -31.39 -19.41
CA GLU A 307 8.85 -32.15 -20.53
C GLU A 307 10.39 -32.17 -20.57
N THR A 308 11.09 -31.81 -19.48
CA THR A 308 12.57 -31.89 -19.40
C THR A 308 13.09 -32.64 -18.19
#